data_AF-A0A961NI67-F1
#
_entry.id   AF-A0A961NI67-F1
#
_cell.length_a   1.000
_cell.length_b   1.000
_cell.length_c   1.000
_cell.angle_alpha   90.00
_cell.angle_beta   90.00
_cell.angle_gamma   90.00
#
_symmetry.space_group_name_H-M   'P 1'
#
loop_
_entity.id
_entity.type
_entity.pdbx_description
1 polymer ?
#
loop_
_entity_poly.entity_id
_entity_poly.type
_entity_poly.pdbx_seq_one_letter_code
_entity_poly.pdbx_strand_id
1 'polypeptide(L)' 'MKYSAELEETARLLSGANRGILAADESTGTIGKRLQSIKVENTETNRRDYRELLFATPGLGEYISGAILYDETIRQSS' A
#
# COMPACT_ATOMS: atom_id res chain seq x y z
N MET A 1 7.73 -24.98 -13.08
CA MET A 1 8.33 -23.83 -12.37
C MET A 1 8.23 -24.06 -10.88
N LYS A 2 9.26 -23.73 -10.11
CA LYS A 2 9.35 -24.00 -8.65
C LYS A 2 8.20 -23.37 -7.83
N TYR A 3 7.65 -22.24 -8.27
CA TYR A 3 6.64 -21.46 -7.52
C TYR A 3 5.25 -21.41 -8.18
N SER A 4 4.97 -22.31 -9.13
CA SER A 4 3.73 -22.21 -9.94
C SER A 4 2.45 -22.24 -9.09
N ALA A 5 2.39 -23.14 -8.10
CA ALA A 5 1.22 -23.29 -7.24
C ALA A 5 1.01 -22.06 -6.32
N GLU A 6 2.10 -21.55 -5.74
CA GLU A 6 2.09 -20.37 -4.87
C GLU A 6 1.65 -19.09 -5.61
N LEU A 7 2.14 -18.90 -6.84
CA LEU A 7 1.73 -17.78 -7.69
C LEU A 7 0.23 -17.83 -8.03
N GLU A 8 -0.28 -19.02 -8.36
CA GLU A 8 -1.69 -19.23 -8.67
C GLU A 8 -2.58 -19.00 -7.43
N GLU A 9 -2.18 -19.51 -6.27
CA GLU A 9 -2.87 -19.28 -5.00
C GLU A 9 -2.89 -17.78 -4.65
N THR A 10 -1.76 -17.10 -4.73
CA THR A 10 -1.66 -15.66 -4.46
C THR A 10 -2.56 -14.85 -5.39
N ALA A 11 -2.57 -15.17 -6.70
CA ALA A 11 -3.43 -14.50 -7.66
C ALA A 11 -4.93 -14.69 -7.35
N ARG A 12 -5.33 -15.89 -6.91
CA ARG A 12 -6.71 -16.16 -6.45
C ARG A 12 -7.05 -15.38 -5.19
N LEU A 13 -6.13 -15.30 -4.22
CA LEU A 13 -6.34 -14.55 -2.98
C LEU A 13 -6.50 -13.04 -3.25
N LEU A 14 -5.68 -12.48 -4.14
CA LEU A 14 -5.75 -11.08 -4.55
C LEU A 14 -7.06 -10.73 -5.29
N SER A 15 -7.60 -11.67 -6.08
CA SER A 15 -8.81 -11.47 -6.90
C SER A 15 -10.12 -12.01 -6.28
N GLY A 16 -10.09 -12.35 -4.99
CA GLY A 16 -11.26 -12.89 -4.29
C GLY A 16 -12.47 -11.94 -4.29
N ALA A 17 -13.67 -12.52 -4.30
CA ALA A 17 -14.92 -11.75 -4.29
C ALA A 17 -14.99 -10.76 -3.11
N ASN A 18 -15.55 -9.57 -3.36
CA ASN A 18 -15.73 -8.48 -2.40
C ASN A 18 -14.45 -7.88 -1.79
N ARG A 19 -13.27 -8.18 -2.35
CA ARG A 19 -12.00 -7.54 -1.98
C ARG A 19 -11.28 -6.95 -3.19
N GLY A 20 -10.49 -5.91 -2.97
CA GLY A 20 -9.72 -5.21 -4.00
C GLY A 20 -8.26 -4.96 -3.60
N ILE A 21 -7.54 -4.25 -4.46
CA ILE A 21 -6.14 -3.89 -4.24
C ILE A 21 -6.04 -2.40 -3.92
N LEU A 22 -5.32 -2.06 -2.84
CA LEU A 22 -4.95 -0.69 -2.51
C LEU A 22 -3.64 -0.31 -3.21
N ALA A 23 -3.68 0.66 -4.12
CA ALA A 23 -2.47 1.22 -4.70
C ALA A 23 -1.91 2.34 -3.79
N ALA A 24 -0.87 2.01 -3.02
CA ALA A 24 -0.14 2.94 -2.13
C ALA A 24 1.34 3.09 -2.56
N ASP A 25 1.58 2.96 -3.88
CA ASP A 25 2.88 2.92 -4.54
C ASP A 25 3.32 4.28 -5.10
N GLU A 26 2.74 5.38 -4.60
CA GLU A 26 3.12 6.71 -5.06
C GLU A 26 4.60 6.99 -4.79
N SER A 27 5.36 7.25 -5.86
CA SER A 27 6.74 7.72 -5.76
C SER A 27 6.87 8.96 -4.86
N THR A 28 8.07 9.23 -4.35
CA THR A 28 8.37 10.40 -3.51
C THR A 28 7.87 11.73 -4.12
N GLY A 29 7.96 11.88 -5.45
CA GLY A 29 7.46 13.06 -6.14
C GLY A 29 5.93 13.09 -6.25
N THR A 30 5.29 11.95 -6.51
CA THR A 30 3.83 11.83 -6.63
C THR A 30 3.15 12.08 -5.29
N ILE A 31 3.60 11.42 -4.23
CA ILE A 31 3.04 11.61 -2.88
C ILE A 31 3.30 13.03 -2.36
N GLY A 32 4.43 13.63 -2.71
CA GLY A 32 4.72 15.03 -2.37
C GLY A 32 3.65 16.00 -2.87
N LYS A 33 3.13 15.80 -4.09
CA LYS A 33 2.02 16.60 -4.64
C LYS A 33 0.72 16.40 -3.85
N ARG A 34 0.46 15.18 -3.36
CA ARG A 34 -0.71 14.86 -2.52
C ARG A 34 -0.61 15.54 -1.16
N LEU A 35 0.52 15.40 -0.47
CA LEU A 35 0.78 16.07 0.81
C LEU A 35 0.71 17.60 0.67
N GLN A 36 1.30 18.16 -0.40
CA GLN A 36 1.27 19.61 -0.62
C GLN A 36 -0.16 20.14 -0.83
N SER A 37 -1.05 19.38 -1.47
CA SER A 37 -2.46 19.79 -1.65
C SER A 37 -3.21 19.98 -0.34
N ILE A 38 -2.73 19.37 0.76
CA ILE A 38 -3.26 19.52 2.12
C ILE A 38 -2.30 20.30 3.04
N LYS A 39 -1.33 21.03 2.46
CA LYS A 39 -0.34 21.87 3.18
C LYS A 39 0.57 21.09 4.14
N VAL A 40 0.86 19.83 3.82
CA VAL A 40 1.81 18.99 4.56
C VAL A 40 3.13 18.93 3.80
N GLU A 41 4.26 19.02 4.52
CA GLU A 41 5.60 18.93 3.96
C GLU A 41 5.92 17.50 3.48
N ASN A 42 6.65 17.35 2.37
CA ASN A 42 7.08 16.05 1.85
C ASN A 42 8.33 15.52 2.57
N THR A 43 8.20 15.17 3.85
CA THR A 43 9.24 14.49 4.63
C THR A 43 9.02 12.97 4.63
N GLU A 44 10.08 12.21 4.89
CA GLU A 44 9.97 10.74 5.03
C GLU A 44 9.00 10.35 6.14
N THR A 45 9.04 11.04 7.28
CA THR A 45 8.11 10.86 8.40
C THR A 45 6.66 11.04 7.96
N ASN A 46 6.32 12.14 7.29
CA ASN A 46 4.95 12.38 6.83
C ASN A 46 4.50 11.35 5.78
N ARG A 47 5.43 10.90 4.93
CA ARG A 47 5.18 9.84 3.96
C ARG A 47 4.90 8.51 4.66
N ARG A 48 5.65 8.14 5.69
CA ARG A 48 5.43 6.94 6.49
C ARG A 48 4.11 7.03 7.24
N ASP A 49 3.88 8.11 7.98
CA ASP A 49 2.68 8.31 8.81
C ASP A 49 1.40 8.27 7.98
N TYR A 50 1.43 8.80 6.74
CA TYR A 50 0.33 8.67 5.80
C TYR A 50 0.04 7.21 5.41
N ARG A 51 1.07 6.40 5.10
CA ARG A 51 0.86 4.97 4.80
C ARG A 51 0.43 4.18 6.02
N GLU A 52 1.00 4.48 7.19
CA GLU A 52 0.59 3.86 8.45
C GLU A 52 -0.88 4.15 8.75
N LEU A 53 -1.34 5.38 8.55
CA LEU A 53 -2.74 5.75 8.66
C LEU A 53 -3.64 4.89 7.76
N LEU A 54 -3.23 4.65 6.52
CA LEU A 54 -3.96 3.76 5.61
C LEU A 54 -3.99 2.32 6.16
N PHE A 55 -2.83 1.75 6.49
CA PHE A 55 -2.71 0.33 6.85
C PHE A 55 -3.26 0.00 8.24
N ALA A 56 -3.26 0.97 9.16
CA ALA A 56 -3.82 0.81 10.50
C ALA A 56 -5.35 1.00 10.55
N THR A 57 -6.00 1.24 9.40
CA THR A 57 -7.46 1.41 9.33
C THR A 57 -8.17 0.14 9.82
N PRO A 58 -9.00 0.21 10.89
CA PRO A 58 -9.73 -0.95 11.40
C PRO A 58 -10.63 -1.55 10.32
N GLY A 59 -10.59 -2.87 10.17
CA GLY A 59 -11.42 -3.60 9.19
C GLY A 59 -10.95 -3.49 7.74
N LEU A 60 -9.83 -2.83 7.44
CA LEU A 60 -9.35 -2.68 6.04
C LEU A 60 -9.22 -4.02 5.31
N GLY A 61 -8.74 -5.07 5.99
CA GLY A 61 -8.55 -6.41 5.42
C GLY A 61 -9.85 -7.13 5.03
N GLU A 62 -11.01 -6.64 5.45
CA GLU A 62 -12.31 -7.16 5.00
C GLU A 62 -12.58 -6.79 3.53
N TYR A 63 -11.98 -5.70 3.05
CA TYR A 63 -12.22 -5.13 1.72
C TYR A 63 -10.97 -5.07 0.84
N ILE A 64 -9.77 -5.18 1.41
CA ILE A 64 -8.51 -5.13 0.67
C ILE A 64 -7.77 -6.45 0.82
N SER A 65 -7.45 -7.09 -0.29
CA SER A 65 -6.72 -8.37 -0.38
C SER A 65 -5.21 -8.17 -0.56
N GLY A 66 -4.77 -6.99 -0.99
CA GLY A 66 -3.36 -6.66 -1.15
C GLY A 66 -3.12 -5.17 -1.33
N ALA A 67 -1.88 -4.75 -1.11
CA ALA A 67 -1.43 -3.38 -1.33
C ALA A 67 -0.20 -3.34 -2.23
N ILE A 68 -0.18 -2.39 -3.17
CA ILE A 68 1.00 -2.09 -3.99
C ILE A 68 1.81 -1.05 -3.22
N LEU A 69 3.09 -1.32 -2.98
CA LEU A 69 3.97 -0.47 -2.17
C LEU A 69 5.09 0.11 -3.03
N TYR A 70 5.51 1.33 -2.70
CA TYR A 70 6.75 1.91 -3.21
C TYR A 70 7.96 1.32 -2.47
N ASP A 71 9.16 1.31 -3.10
CA ASP A 71 10.37 0.71 -2.51
C ASP A 71 10.76 1.34 -1.15
N GLU A 72 10.51 2.63 -0.97
CA GLU A 72 10.70 3.29 0.34
C GLU A 72 9.76 2.68 1.38
N THR A 73 8.48 2.48 1.04
CA THR A 73 7.44 2.02 1.96
C THR A 73 7.66 0.58 2.41
N ILE A 74 8.09 -0.32 1.52
CA ILE A 74 8.33 -1.73 1.89
C ILE A 74 9.54 -1.91 2.82
N ARG A 75 10.46 -0.93 2.85
CA ARG A 75 11.66 -0.93 3.71
C ARG A 75 11.46 -0.14 5.00
N GLN A 76 10.38 0.62 5.12
CA GLN A 76 10.05 1.40 6.31
C GLN A 76 9.60 0.49 7.44
N SER A 77 9.91 0.92 8.67
CA SER A 77 9.44 0.29 9.91
C SER A 77 8.61 1.30 10.70
N SER A 78 7.62 0.77 11.43
CA SER A 78 6.80 1.49 12.39
C SER A 78 7.49 1.59 13.75
#